data_AF-A0A3D5Q3Z1-F1
#
_entry.id   AF-A0A3D5Q3Z1-F1
#
_cell.length_a   1.000
_cell.length_b   1.000
_cell.length_c   1.000
_cell.angle_alpha   90.00
_cell.angle_beta   90.00
_cell.angle_gamma   90.00
#
_symmetry.space_group_name_H-M   'P 1'
#
loop_
_entity.id
_entity.type
_entity.pdbx_description
1 polymer ?
#
loop_
_entity_poly.entity_id
_entity_poly.type
_entity_poly.pdbx_seq_one_letter_code
_entity_poly.pdbx_strand_id
1 'polypeptide(L)'
;VSAGNTGALMAFGRSIIHMYPGIERPAIAKLIPSLRGHCHVLDLGANVDSSAENLYQYALMGSLMASAISDQAEPRVALLNVGEEEIKGNEQVRLASHMLAQSESLNYIGYVEGSDLFRDVADVVVCDGFVGNIALKTGEGVAGVLIELLEQAFSKGLYGRLAGWLTRPIIGRVLRLMDPSRHNGASFLGLQGVVIKSHGNANERAMLAAIRQAVREVQLDVPQRINERLDELML
;
A
#
# COMPACT_ATOMS: atom_id res chain seq x y z
N VAL A 1 6.65 -15.38 3.71
CA VAL A 1 5.21 -15.02 3.75
C VAL A 1 4.62 -15.51 5.05
N SER A 2 3.87 -14.69 5.80
CA SER A 2 3.19 -15.13 7.03
C SER A 2 1.83 -14.47 7.20
N ALA A 3 0.82 -15.24 7.63
CA ALA A 3 -0.48 -14.73 8.07
C ALA A 3 -0.53 -14.45 9.60
N GLY A 4 0.54 -14.76 10.33
CA GLY A 4 0.61 -14.60 11.79
C GLY A 4 0.61 -13.15 12.27
N ASN A 5 0.89 -12.95 13.57
CA ASN A 5 0.91 -11.62 14.18
C ASN A 5 1.90 -10.67 13.47
N THR A 6 1.44 -9.46 13.13
CA THR A 6 2.23 -8.45 12.42
C THR A 6 3.48 -8.03 13.19
N GLY A 7 3.35 -7.76 14.49
CA GLY A 7 4.46 -7.35 15.35
C GLY A 7 5.52 -8.44 15.49
N ALA A 8 5.10 -9.70 15.64
CA ALA A 8 6.03 -10.83 15.64
C ALA A 8 6.78 -10.96 14.30
N LEU A 9 6.06 -10.85 13.18
CA LEU A 9 6.67 -10.88 11.84
C LEU A 9 7.68 -9.75 11.66
N MET A 10 7.35 -8.54 12.11
CA MET A 10 8.25 -7.39 12.09
C MET A 10 9.51 -7.64 12.95
N ALA A 11 9.33 -8.13 14.17
CA ALA A 11 10.44 -8.42 15.08
C ALA A 11 11.39 -9.47 14.49
N PHE A 12 10.87 -10.58 13.95
CA PHE A 12 11.67 -11.60 13.28
C PHE A 12 12.30 -11.09 11.98
N GLY A 13 11.60 -10.26 11.21
CA GLY A 13 12.16 -9.62 10.02
C GLY A 13 13.39 -8.80 10.38
N ARG A 14 13.31 -7.95 11.40
CA ARG A 14 14.44 -7.11 11.83
C ARG A 14 15.60 -7.92 12.42
N SER A 15 15.32 -8.99 13.17
CA SER A 15 16.38 -9.76 13.84
C SER A 15 17.06 -10.80 12.94
N ILE A 16 16.36 -11.34 11.95
CA ILE A 16 16.86 -12.42 11.08
C ILE A 16 17.22 -11.90 9.68
N ILE A 17 16.38 -11.05 9.08
CA ILE A 17 16.58 -10.52 7.71
C ILE A 17 17.37 -9.21 7.74
N HIS A 18 17.35 -8.50 8.86
CA HIS A 18 18.00 -7.21 9.08
C HIS A 18 17.41 -6.06 8.27
N MET A 19 17.57 -4.85 8.84
CA MET A 19 17.25 -3.60 8.17
C MET A 19 18.35 -3.24 7.19
N TYR A 20 18.00 -2.58 6.09
CA TYR A 20 18.99 -1.91 5.27
C TYR A 20 19.65 -0.75 6.07
N PRO A 21 20.99 -0.57 6.01
CA PRO A 21 21.67 0.48 6.74
C PRO A 21 21.09 1.88 6.48
N GLY A 22 20.84 2.66 7.53
CA GLY A 22 20.25 3.99 7.40
C GLY A 22 18.72 4.03 7.46
N ILE A 23 18.01 2.91 7.22
CA ILE A 23 16.56 2.83 7.45
C ILE A 23 16.29 2.41 8.89
N GLU A 24 15.55 3.23 9.63
CA GLU A 24 15.32 3.01 11.06
C GLU A 24 14.31 1.87 11.32
N ARG A 25 13.23 1.88 10.55
CA ARG A 25 12.07 1.00 10.73
C ARG A 25 11.51 0.55 9.39
N PRO A 26 11.04 -0.70 9.28
CA PRO A 26 10.41 -1.15 8.05
C PRO A 26 8.97 -0.62 7.98
N ALA A 27 8.45 -0.47 6.77
CA ALA A 27 7.05 -0.06 6.54
C ALA A 27 6.28 -1.16 5.84
N ILE A 28 4.99 -1.32 6.17
CA ILE A 28 4.09 -2.20 5.43
C ILE A 28 3.58 -1.44 4.20
N ALA A 29 3.99 -1.89 3.02
CA ALA A 29 3.57 -1.37 1.73
C ALA A 29 2.55 -2.29 1.07
N LYS A 30 1.46 -1.73 0.54
CA LYS A 30 0.49 -2.48 -0.25
C LYS A 30 0.15 -1.71 -1.52
N LEU A 31 0.04 -2.45 -2.63
CA LEU A 31 -0.50 -1.93 -3.87
C LEU A 31 -2.03 -1.98 -3.81
N ILE A 32 -2.67 -0.81 -3.86
CA ILE A 32 -4.12 -0.65 -3.83
C ILE A 32 -4.62 -0.30 -5.23
N PRO A 33 -5.69 -0.94 -5.74
CA PRO A 33 -6.26 -0.56 -7.04
C PRO A 33 -6.87 0.86 -7.00
N SER A 34 -6.63 1.63 -8.05
CA SER A 34 -7.23 2.95 -8.27
C SER A 34 -8.15 2.91 -9.51
N LEU A 35 -8.90 3.98 -9.76
CA LEU A 35 -9.78 4.08 -10.93
C LEU A 35 -9.05 3.92 -12.28
N ARG A 36 -7.77 4.30 -12.37
CA ARG A 36 -6.99 4.31 -13.61
C ARG A 36 -5.66 3.58 -13.53
N GLY A 37 -5.38 2.94 -12.39
CA GLY A 37 -4.11 2.28 -12.15
C GLY A 37 -4.06 1.70 -10.75
N HIS A 38 -2.99 1.99 -10.05
CA HIS A 38 -2.72 1.47 -8.72
C HIS A 38 -1.92 2.50 -7.92
N CYS A 39 -2.00 2.43 -6.60
CA CYS A 39 -1.25 3.29 -5.69
C CYS A 39 -0.57 2.45 -4.62
N HIS A 40 0.73 2.66 -4.40
CA HIS A 40 1.44 2.11 -3.26
C HIS A 40 1.11 2.94 -2.02
N VAL A 41 0.58 2.30 -0.98
CA VAL A 41 0.30 2.97 0.30
C VAL A 41 1.20 2.42 1.39
N LEU A 42 1.85 3.33 2.13
CA LEU A 42 2.75 3.08 3.24
C LEU A 42 2.47 4.10 4.34
N ASP A 43 2.77 3.88 5.62
CA ASP A 43 2.79 2.59 6.27
C ASP A 43 1.34 2.12 6.53
N LEU A 44 1.13 0.81 6.63
CA LEU A 44 -0.18 0.19 6.86
C LEU A 44 -0.23 -0.59 8.19
N GLY A 45 0.65 -0.23 9.12
CA GLY A 45 0.62 -0.69 10.51
C GLY A 45 1.83 -1.52 10.93
N ALA A 46 3.00 -1.34 10.31
CA ALA A 46 4.25 -1.77 10.98
C ALA A 46 4.52 -0.89 12.20
N ASN A 47 4.29 0.41 12.07
CA ASN A 47 4.60 1.42 13.08
C ASN A 47 3.31 2.18 13.41
N VAL A 48 2.96 2.21 14.69
CA VAL A 48 1.76 2.93 15.16
C VAL A 48 1.98 4.43 15.16
N ASP A 49 3.20 4.86 15.46
CA ASP A 49 3.61 6.26 15.41
C ASP A 49 4.91 6.36 14.61
N SER A 50 4.95 7.35 13.71
CA SER A 50 6.05 7.59 12.78
C SER A 50 6.52 9.04 12.89
N SER A 51 7.84 9.23 13.03
CA SER A 51 8.44 10.57 12.99
C SER A 51 8.43 11.15 11.58
N ALA A 52 8.77 12.45 11.45
CA ALA A 52 8.90 13.08 10.14
C ALA A 52 9.98 12.41 9.27
N GLU A 53 11.09 12.00 9.88
CA GLU A 53 12.17 11.27 9.24
C GLU A 53 11.72 9.88 8.78
N ASN A 54 10.89 9.18 9.57
CA ASN A 54 10.32 7.91 9.15
C ASN A 54 9.41 8.09 7.93
N LEU A 55 8.53 9.09 7.93
CA LEU A 55 7.67 9.40 6.77
C LEU A 55 8.52 9.74 5.52
N TYR A 56 9.61 10.48 5.68
CA TYR A 56 10.56 10.74 4.61
C TYR A 56 11.18 9.44 4.06
N GLN A 57 11.65 8.55 4.94
CA GLN A 57 12.20 7.25 4.54
C GLN A 57 11.16 6.37 3.84
N TYR A 58 9.91 6.40 4.28
CA TYR A 58 8.83 5.64 3.66
C TYR A 58 8.50 6.17 2.26
N ALA A 59 8.54 7.49 2.07
CA ALA A 59 8.36 8.13 0.76
C ALA A 59 9.47 7.74 -0.20
N LEU A 60 10.71 7.72 0.29
CA LEU A 60 11.86 7.28 -0.47
C LEU A 60 11.73 5.82 -0.90
N MET A 61 11.52 4.91 0.05
CA MET A 61 11.36 3.48 -0.23
C MET A 61 10.15 3.20 -1.12
N GLY A 62 9.04 3.91 -0.91
CA GLY A 62 7.82 3.79 -1.71
C GLY A 62 8.03 4.23 -3.15
N SER A 63 8.71 5.36 -3.37
CA SER A 63 9.10 5.84 -4.70
C SER A 63 9.95 4.80 -5.43
N LEU A 64 11.00 4.30 -4.77
CA LEU A 64 11.88 3.27 -5.33
C LEU A 64 11.12 1.97 -5.65
N MET A 65 10.20 1.54 -4.78
CA MET A 65 9.33 0.40 -5.04
C MET A 65 8.44 0.62 -6.27
N ALA A 66 7.81 1.79 -6.38
CA ALA A 66 6.95 2.13 -7.51
C ALA A 66 7.74 2.16 -8.82
N SER A 67 8.93 2.76 -8.83
CA SER A 67 9.84 2.70 -9.97
C SER A 67 10.28 1.29 -10.32
N ALA A 68 10.58 0.45 -9.31
CA ALA A 68 11.04 -0.91 -9.54
C ALA A 68 9.95 -1.82 -10.10
N ILE A 69 8.71 -1.69 -9.62
CA ILE A 69 7.60 -2.60 -9.95
C ILE A 69 6.78 -2.11 -11.14
N SER A 70 6.57 -0.80 -11.25
CA SER A 70 5.65 -0.19 -12.22
C SER A 70 6.36 0.49 -13.39
N ASP A 71 7.69 0.43 -13.44
CA ASP A 71 8.54 1.07 -14.48
C ASP A 71 8.26 2.58 -14.63
N GLN A 72 7.85 3.21 -13.52
CA GLN A 72 7.61 4.64 -13.43
C GLN A 72 8.89 5.36 -13.04
N ALA A 73 9.49 6.12 -13.97
CA ALA A 73 10.74 6.81 -13.72
C ALA A 73 10.66 7.86 -12.59
N GLU A 74 9.54 8.58 -12.50
CA GLU A 74 9.33 9.65 -11.50
C GLU A 74 7.95 9.50 -10.81
N PRO A 75 7.77 8.50 -9.92
CA PRO A 75 6.49 8.25 -9.26
C PRO A 75 6.04 9.46 -8.44
N ARG A 76 4.78 9.86 -8.58
CA ARG A 76 4.20 10.94 -7.78
C ARG A 76 4.04 10.48 -6.34
N VAL A 77 4.73 11.15 -5.42
CA VAL A 77 4.70 10.86 -4.00
C VAL A 77 3.87 11.90 -3.26
N ALA A 78 2.95 11.46 -2.42
CA ALA A 78 2.12 12.34 -1.60
C ALA A 78 2.08 11.90 -0.13
N LEU A 79 1.79 12.84 0.76
CA LEU A 79 1.49 12.56 2.16
C LEU A 79 -0.02 12.54 2.39
N LEU A 80 -0.52 11.48 3.04
CA LEU A 80 -1.91 11.43 3.46
C LEU A 80 -2.15 12.44 4.57
N ASN A 81 -3.17 13.28 4.40
CA ASN A 81 -3.50 14.31 5.36
C ASN A 81 -5.02 14.47 5.53
N VAL A 82 -5.41 15.30 6.50
CA VAL A 82 -6.81 15.68 6.77
C VAL A 82 -7.32 16.80 5.84
N GLY A 83 -6.48 17.25 4.91
CA GLY A 83 -6.83 18.16 3.83
C GLY A 83 -5.62 18.51 2.97
N GLU A 84 -5.89 19.09 1.80
CA GLU A 84 -4.87 19.44 0.80
C GLU A 84 -4.04 20.68 1.19
N GLU A 85 -4.52 21.51 2.12
CA GLU A 85 -3.87 22.77 2.50
C GLU A 85 -2.63 22.56 3.40
N GLU A 86 -1.55 23.30 3.13
CA GLU A 86 -0.26 23.19 3.84
C GLU A 86 -0.35 23.34 5.38
N ILE A 87 -1.33 24.09 5.85
CA ILE A 87 -1.54 24.38 7.29
C ILE A 87 -2.22 23.23 8.04
N LYS A 88 -2.81 22.27 7.34
CA LYS A 88 -3.54 21.14 7.93
C LYS A 88 -2.59 19.98 8.24
N GLY A 89 -3.03 19.13 9.15
CA GLY A 89 -2.26 17.99 9.63
C GLY A 89 -1.52 18.26 10.93
N ASN A 90 -1.00 17.19 11.51
CA ASN A 90 -0.19 17.26 12.71
C ASN A 90 1.25 17.71 12.37
N GLU A 91 2.02 18.02 13.42
CA GLU A 91 3.38 18.56 13.28
C GLU A 91 4.30 17.63 12.49
N GLN A 92 4.28 16.32 12.76
CA GLN A 92 5.13 15.35 12.08
C GLN A 92 4.88 15.28 10.56
N VAL A 93 3.62 15.37 10.11
CA VAL A 93 3.27 15.38 8.68
C VAL A 93 3.73 16.68 8.03
N ARG A 94 3.60 17.82 8.72
CA ARG A 94 4.07 19.12 8.21
C ARG A 94 5.59 19.18 8.09
N LEU A 95 6.32 18.65 9.08
CA LEU A 95 7.77 18.55 9.03
C LEU A 95 8.22 17.61 7.90
N ALA A 96 7.58 16.44 7.76
CA ALA A 96 7.86 15.52 6.66
C ALA A 96 7.61 16.18 5.29
N SER A 97 6.51 16.92 5.15
CA SER A 97 6.20 17.67 3.92
C SER A 97 7.31 18.66 3.57
N HIS A 98 7.84 19.38 4.55
CA HIS A 98 8.96 20.30 4.34
C HIS A 98 10.23 19.57 3.87
N MET A 99 10.56 18.44 4.51
CA MET A 99 11.72 17.61 4.12
C MET A 99 11.56 17.04 2.71
N LEU A 100 10.36 16.57 2.35
CA LEU A 100 10.05 16.01 1.04
C LEU A 100 10.10 17.08 -0.06
N ALA A 101 9.59 18.28 0.21
CA ALA A 101 9.63 19.40 -0.73
C ALA A 101 11.06 19.87 -1.04
N GLN A 102 12.02 19.59 -0.16
CA GLN A 102 13.44 19.90 -0.34
C GLN A 102 14.22 18.77 -1.03
N SER A 103 13.61 17.60 -1.25
CA SER A 103 14.27 16.45 -1.85
C SER A 103 14.25 16.53 -3.36
N GLU A 104 15.42 16.63 -3.99
CA GLU A 104 15.55 16.57 -5.46
C GLU A 104 15.34 15.14 -6.00
N SER A 105 15.40 14.13 -5.13
CA SER A 105 15.26 12.72 -5.49
C SER A 105 13.80 12.23 -5.57
N LEU A 106 12.83 13.06 -5.17
CA LEU A 106 11.43 12.68 -5.06
C LEU A 106 10.53 13.66 -5.82
N ASN A 107 9.62 13.10 -6.61
CA ASN A 107 8.52 13.85 -7.21
C ASN A 107 7.40 14.03 -6.18
N TYR A 108 7.63 14.89 -5.19
CA TYR A 108 6.67 15.18 -4.14
C TYR A 108 5.58 16.15 -4.64
N ILE A 109 4.32 15.70 -4.60
CA ILE A 109 3.17 16.46 -5.11
C ILE A 109 2.30 17.09 -4.01
N GLY A 110 2.74 17.03 -2.74
CA GLY A 110 2.02 17.60 -1.61
C GLY A 110 1.11 16.61 -0.88
N TYR A 111 -0.02 17.11 -0.39
CA TYR A 111 -0.98 16.34 0.40
C TYR A 111 -2.09 15.72 -0.45
N VAL A 112 -2.61 14.59 0.02
CA VAL A 112 -3.82 13.95 -0.50
C VAL A 112 -4.73 13.54 0.64
N GLU A 113 -6.04 13.47 0.39
CA GLU A 113 -7.01 12.99 1.37
C GLU A 113 -7.29 11.50 1.23
N GLY A 114 -7.92 10.90 2.24
CA GLY A 114 -8.33 9.49 2.20
C GLY A 114 -9.28 9.15 1.03
N SER A 115 -10.00 10.15 0.51
CA SER A 115 -10.89 9.98 -0.64
C SER A 115 -10.15 9.82 -1.97
N ASP A 116 -8.87 10.21 -2.01
CA ASP A 116 -8.03 10.22 -3.22
C ASP A 116 -7.19 8.95 -3.39
N LEU A 117 -7.06 8.14 -2.33
CA LEU A 117 -6.32 6.87 -2.35
C LEU A 117 -6.73 5.95 -3.51
N PHE A 118 -7.99 6.04 -3.94
CA PHE A 118 -8.56 5.22 -5.01
C PHE A 118 -8.74 5.97 -6.34
N ARG A 119 -8.24 7.21 -6.46
CA ARG A 119 -8.53 8.14 -7.58
C ARG A 119 -7.35 8.42 -8.52
N ASP A 120 -6.22 7.71 -8.35
CA ASP A 120 -5.05 7.83 -9.23
C ASP A 120 -4.32 9.19 -9.16
N VAL A 121 -4.45 9.88 -8.02
CA VAL A 121 -3.83 11.20 -7.80
C VAL A 121 -2.32 11.11 -7.55
N ALA A 122 -1.86 10.01 -6.96
CA ALA A 122 -0.48 9.72 -6.60
C ALA A 122 -0.17 8.25 -6.87
N ASP A 123 1.09 7.97 -7.15
CA ASP A 123 1.59 6.61 -7.35
C ASP A 123 2.05 5.99 -6.01
N VAL A 124 2.48 6.86 -5.08
CA VAL A 124 2.88 6.51 -3.71
C VAL A 124 2.22 7.46 -2.73
N VAL A 125 1.51 6.93 -1.74
CA VAL A 125 0.94 7.70 -0.63
C VAL A 125 1.55 7.23 0.69
N VAL A 126 2.10 8.18 1.44
CA VAL A 126 2.77 7.93 2.71
C VAL A 126 1.98 8.50 3.87
N CYS A 127 1.90 7.73 4.95
CA CYS A 127 1.18 8.06 6.15
C CYS A 127 1.76 7.30 7.33
N ASP A 128 1.38 7.75 8.52
CA ASP A 128 1.60 7.01 9.74
C ASP A 128 0.81 5.68 9.71
N GLY A 129 1.38 4.60 10.26
CA GLY A 129 0.79 3.27 10.14
C GLY A 129 -0.52 3.10 10.91
N PHE A 130 -0.80 3.89 11.95
CA PHE A 130 -2.14 3.91 12.56
C PHE A 130 -3.18 4.45 11.58
N VAL A 131 -2.88 5.60 10.97
CA VAL A 131 -3.76 6.27 9.99
C VAL A 131 -3.95 5.40 8.75
N GLY A 132 -2.86 4.88 8.19
CA GLY A 132 -2.89 4.05 6.98
C GLY A 132 -3.65 2.75 7.17
N ASN A 133 -3.47 2.09 8.32
CA ASN A 133 -4.21 0.87 8.62
C ASN A 133 -5.73 1.14 8.75
N ILE A 134 -6.13 2.25 9.42
CA ILE A 134 -7.54 2.65 9.50
C ILE A 134 -8.11 2.95 8.10
N ALA A 135 -7.39 3.73 7.29
CA ALA A 135 -7.82 4.09 5.94
C ALA A 135 -8.00 2.85 5.06
N LEU A 136 -7.02 1.95 5.05
CA LEU A 136 -7.08 0.69 4.30
C LEU A 136 -8.26 -0.18 4.77
N LYS A 137 -8.40 -0.40 6.09
CA LYS A 137 -9.45 -1.27 6.64
C LYS A 137 -10.84 -0.71 6.39
N THR A 138 -10.98 0.61 6.43
CA THR A 138 -12.23 1.30 6.08
C THR A 138 -12.57 1.09 4.61
N GLY A 139 -11.60 1.30 3.70
CA GLY A 139 -11.79 1.07 2.26
C GLY A 139 -12.16 -0.37 1.92
N GLU A 140 -11.46 -1.35 2.51
CA GLU A 140 -11.76 -2.78 2.36
C GLU A 140 -13.16 -3.13 2.89
N GLY A 141 -13.55 -2.56 4.04
CA GLY A 141 -14.87 -2.76 4.64
C GLY A 141 -16.00 -2.23 3.77
N VAL A 142 -15.87 -1.00 3.25
CA VAL A 142 -16.84 -0.40 2.32
C VAL A 142 -16.95 -1.22 1.03
N ALA A 143 -15.81 -1.66 0.46
CA ALA A 143 -15.81 -2.51 -0.72
C ALA A 143 -16.54 -3.84 -0.48
N GLY A 144 -16.30 -4.49 0.66
CA GLY A 144 -17.00 -5.72 1.06
C GLY A 144 -18.52 -5.54 1.15
N VAL A 145 -18.98 -4.48 1.83
CA VAL A 145 -20.42 -4.17 1.94
C VAL A 145 -21.05 -3.91 0.58
N LEU A 146 -20.38 -3.17 -0.32
CA LEU A 146 -20.89 -2.92 -1.67
C LEU A 146 -21.02 -4.21 -2.49
N ILE A 147 -20.04 -5.11 -2.39
CA ILE A 147 -20.09 -6.41 -3.06
C ILE A 147 -21.29 -7.23 -2.55
N GLU A 148 -21.47 -7.33 -1.24
CA GLU A 148 -22.60 -8.06 -0.64
C GLU A 148 -23.95 -7.48 -1.06
N LEU A 149 -24.09 -6.15 -1.08
CA LEU A 149 -25.33 -5.49 -1.52
C LEU A 149 -25.65 -5.79 -2.99
N LEU A 150 -24.63 -5.81 -3.87
CA LEU A 150 -24.80 -6.16 -5.29
C LEU A 150 -25.21 -7.63 -5.46
N GLU A 151 -24.59 -8.56 -4.73
CA GLU A 151 -24.95 -9.98 -4.76
C GLU A 151 -26.38 -10.22 -4.25
N GLN A 152 -26.80 -9.49 -3.22
CA GLN A 152 -28.18 -9.52 -2.73
C GLN A 152 -29.17 -8.96 -3.76
N ALA A 153 -28.80 -7.89 -4.48
CA ALA A 153 -29.66 -7.32 -5.52
C ALA A 153 -29.87 -8.30 -6.68
N PHE A 154 -28.81 -8.98 -7.13
CA PHE A 154 -28.92 -9.96 -8.22
C PHE A 154 -29.55 -11.29 -7.83
N SER A 155 -29.56 -11.66 -6.55
CA SER A 155 -30.21 -12.88 -6.08
C SER A 155 -31.71 -12.72 -5.81
N LYS A 156 -32.22 -11.48 -5.72
CA LYS A 156 -33.63 -11.18 -5.45
C LYS A 156 -34.50 -11.24 -6.71
N GLY A 157 -35.47 -12.17 -6.69
CA GLY A 157 -36.52 -12.29 -7.71
C GLY A 157 -36.03 -12.78 -9.07
N LEU A 158 -36.97 -13.05 -9.98
CA LEU A 158 -36.67 -13.51 -11.34
C LEU A 158 -35.90 -12.46 -12.16
N TYR A 159 -36.28 -11.19 -12.03
CA TYR A 159 -35.63 -10.08 -12.74
C TYR A 159 -34.19 -9.85 -12.28
N GLY A 160 -33.93 -9.86 -10.97
CA GLY A 160 -32.58 -9.70 -10.42
C GLY A 160 -31.65 -10.81 -10.91
N ARG A 161 -32.14 -12.06 -10.92
CA ARG A 161 -31.38 -13.23 -11.40
C ARG A 161 -31.09 -13.14 -12.89
N LEU A 162 -32.06 -12.71 -13.70
CA LEU A 162 -31.87 -12.54 -15.14
C LEU A 162 -30.89 -11.39 -15.44
N ALA A 163 -31.04 -10.24 -14.77
CA ALA A 163 -30.14 -9.11 -14.90
C ALA A 163 -28.71 -9.47 -14.44
N GLY A 164 -28.58 -10.19 -13.32
CA GLY A 164 -27.29 -10.66 -12.82
C GLY A 164 -26.60 -11.61 -13.79
N TRP A 165 -27.34 -12.52 -14.43
CA TRP A 165 -26.79 -13.41 -15.45
C TRP A 165 -26.29 -12.65 -16.68
N LEU A 166 -27.10 -11.72 -17.20
CA LEU A 166 -26.74 -10.88 -18.37
C LEU A 166 -25.52 -9.99 -18.10
N THR A 167 -25.45 -9.40 -16.89
CA THR A 167 -24.41 -8.43 -16.53
C THR A 167 -23.14 -9.06 -15.94
N ARG A 168 -23.17 -10.36 -15.59
CA ARG A 168 -22.05 -11.10 -15.00
C ARG A 168 -20.68 -10.88 -15.68
N PRO A 169 -20.53 -10.91 -17.02
CA PRO A 169 -19.23 -10.69 -17.65
C PRO A 169 -18.72 -9.24 -17.53
N ILE A 170 -19.63 -8.28 -17.38
CA ILE A 170 -19.31 -6.85 -17.26
C ILE A 170 -18.98 -6.53 -15.80
N ILE A 171 -19.92 -6.82 -14.90
CA ILE A 171 -19.81 -6.53 -13.47
C ILE A 171 -18.74 -7.39 -12.80
N GLY A 172 -18.54 -8.63 -13.27
CA GLY A 172 -17.50 -9.52 -12.74
C GLY A 172 -16.08 -8.99 -12.90
N ARG A 173 -15.80 -8.05 -13.82
CA ARG A 173 -14.51 -7.35 -13.86
C ARG A 173 -14.38 -6.34 -12.73
N VAL A 174 -15.41 -5.54 -12.51
CA VAL A 174 -15.46 -4.53 -11.44
C VAL A 174 -15.39 -5.18 -10.06
N LEU A 175 -16.20 -6.22 -9.82
CA LEU A 175 -16.18 -6.96 -8.55
C LEU A 175 -14.81 -7.57 -8.26
N ARG A 176 -14.09 -8.06 -9.28
CA ARG A 176 -12.74 -8.60 -9.10
C ARG A 176 -11.69 -7.54 -8.77
N LEU A 177 -11.86 -6.31 -9.27
CA LEU A 177 -10.98 -5.19 -8.93
C LEU A 177 -11.20 -4.76 -7.46
N MET A 178 -12.44 -4.80 -7.00
CA MET A 178 -12.81 -4.39 -5.64
C MET A 178 -12.59 -5.47 -4.58
N ASP A 179 -12.47 -6.75 -4.96
CA ASP A 179 -12.30 -7.87 -4.02
C ASP A 179 -10.96 -7.77 -3.26
N PRO A 180 -10.98 -7.47 -1.94
CA PRO A 180 -9.76 -7.35 -1.14
C PRO A 180 -8.96 -8.65 -1.07
N SER A 181 -9.63 -9.81 -1.19
CA SER A 181 -9.02 -11.14 -1.10
C SER A 181 -8.04 -11.40 -2.25
N ARG A 182 -8.23 -10.73 -3.39
CA ARG A 182 -7.37 -10.85 -4.58
C ARG A 182 -6.11 -10.00 -4.50
N HIS A 183 -6.08 -9.04 -3.58
CA HIS A 183 -5.00 -8.07 -3.39
C HIS A 183 -4.31 -8.29 -2.04
N ASN A 184 -4.21 -9.55 -1.59
CA ASN A 184 -3.55 -9.90 -0.33
C ASN A 184 -2.02 -10.01 -0.52
N GLY A 185 -1.28 -9.79 0.56
CA GLY A 185 0.17 -9.72 0.55
C GLY A 185 0.64 -8.27 0.58
N ALA A 186 1.00 -7.78 1.76
CA ALA A 186 1.66 -6.50 1.94
C ALA A 186 3.15 -6.72 2.25
N SER A 187 4.02 -5.94 1.62
CA SER A 187 5.48 -6.07 1.72
C SER A 187 6.02 -5.28 2.91
N PHE A 188 6.98 -5.84 3.62
CA PHE A 188 7.80 -5.09 4.58
C PHE A 188 9.00 -4.48 3.84
N LEU A 189 8.90 -3.20 3.50
CA LEU A 189 9.99 -2.46 2.90
C LEU A 189 11.01 -2.02 3.95
N GLY A 190 12.27 -1.89 3.53
CA GLY A 190 13.40 -1.52 4.40
C GLY A 190 14.14 -2.69 5.03
N LEU A 191 13.65 -3.93 4.84
CA LEU A 191 14.38 -5.15 5.17
C LEU A 191 15.27 -5.57 3.99
N GLN A 192 16.39 -6.25 4.28
CA GLN A 192 17.31 -6.74 3.24
C GLN A 192 16.80 -7.96 2.46
N GLY A 193 15.51 -8.31 2.58
CA GLY A 193 14.91 -9.44 1.91
C GLY A 193 13.38 -9.36 1.87
N VAL A 194 12.77 -10.17 1.01
CA VAL A 194 11.32 -10.14 0.77
C VAL A 194 10.55 -10.75 1.94
N VAL A 195 9.81 -9.92 2.67
CA VAL A 195 8.94 -10.35 3.77
C VAL A 195 7.52 -9.88 3.51
N ILE A 196 6.62 -10.83 3.23
CA ILE A 196 5.20 -10.54 2.94
C ILE A 196 4.29 -10.90 4.12
N LYS A 197 3.47 -9.94 4.54
CA LYS A 197 2.34 -10.11 5.45
C LYS A 197 1.07 -10.46 4.69
N SER A 198 0.50 -11.62 5.00
CA SER A 198 -0.87 -11.98 4.63
C SER A 198 -1.83 -11.58 5.74
N HIS A 199 -3.09 -11.29 5.42
CA HIS A 199 -4.14 -11.12 6.44
C HIS A 199 -4.31 -12.37 7.32
N GLY A 200 -4.70 -12.16 8.59
CA GLY A 200 -4.87 -13.25 9.56
C GLY A 200 -5.99 -14.23 9.19
N ASN A 201 -7.07 -13.73 8.59
CA ASN A 201 -8.22 -14.53 8.13
C ASN A 201 -8.09 -14.94 6.65
N ALA A 202 -6.88 -15.02 6.11
CA ALA A 202 -6.66 -15.33 4.71
C ALA A 202 -7.09 -16.76 4.37
N ASN A 203 -8.02 -16.89 3.41
CA ASN A 203 -8.35 -18.17 2.80
C ASN A 203 -7.27 -18.61 1.80
N GLU A 204 -7.42 -19.81 1.22
CA GLU A 204 -6.48 -20.37 0.24
C GLU A 204 -6.16 -19.40 -0.91
N ARG A 205 -7.17 -18.71 -1.46
CA ARG A 205 -7.00 -17.76 -2.57
C ARG A 205 -6.20 -16.53 -2.13
N ALA A 206 -6.48 -16.01 -0.95
CA ALA A 206 -5.76 -14.87 -0.38
C ALA A 206 -4.31 -15.26 -0.05
N MET A 207 -4.06 -16.44 0.51
CA MET A 207 -2.69 -16.92 0.75
C MET A 207 -1.92 -17.10 -0.56
N LEU A 208 -2.55 -17.67 -1.59
CA LEU A 208 -1.97 -17.79 -2.92
C LEU A 208 -1.62 -16.42 -3.53
N ALA A 209 -2.47 -15.41 -3.34
CA ALA A 209 -2.16 -14.04 -3.77
C ALA A 209 -0.92 -13.48 -3.05
N ALA A 210 -0.80 -13.67 -1.74
CA ALA A 210 0.37 -13.25 -0.98
C ALA A 210 1.66 -13.99 -1.37
N ILE A 211 1.57 -15.28 -1.69
CA ILE A 211 2.72 -16.05 -2.22
C ILE A 211 3.12 -15.53 -3.61
N ARG A 212 2.16 -15.26 -4.49
CA ARG A 212 2.45 -14.67 -5.82
C ARG A 212 3.11 -13.30 -5.70
N GLN A 213 2.70 -12.49 -4.70
CA GLN A 213 3.36 -11.23 -4.41
C GLN A 213 4.82 -11.43 -4.01
N ALA A 214 5.11 -12.36 -3.11
CA ALA A 214 6.49 -12.70 -2.74
C ALA A 214 7.32 -13.15 -3.96
N VAL A 215 6.76 -14.04 -4.80
CA VAL A 215 7.45 -14.51 -6.01
C VAL A 215 7.75 -13.34 -6.95
N ARG A 216 6.79 -12.42 -7.14
CA ARG A 216 6.99 -11.23 -7.97
C ARG A 216 8.10 -10.34 -7.43
N GLU A 217 8.12 -10.06 -6.12
CA GLU A 217 9.14 -9.21 -5.51
C GLU A 217 10.54 -9.83 -5.58
N VAL A 218 10.65 -11.16 -5.46
CA VAL A 218 11.91 -11.88 -5.66
C VAL A 218 12.36 -11.83 -7.13
N GLN A 219 11.45 -12.04 -8.08
CA GLN A 219 11.76 -12.02 -9.51
C GLN A 219 12.20 -10.63 -10.00
N LEU A 220 11.66 -9.58 -9.40
CA LEU A 220 12.01 -8.18 -9.69
C LEU A 220 13.18 -7.68 -8.85
N ASP A 221 13.71 -8.52 -7.95
CA ASP A 221 14.77 -8.22 -7.00
C ASP A 221 14.56 -6.89 -6.25
N VAL A 222 13.32 -6.69 -5.76
CA VAL A 222 12.87 -5.41 -5.21
C VAL A 222 13.75 -4.92 -4.05
N PRO A 223 14.10 -5.75 -3.04
CA PRO A 223 14.96 -5.29 -1.96
C PRO A 223 16.32 -4.80 -2.46
N GLN A 224 16.96 -5.54 -3.37
CA GLN A 224 18.28 -5.18 -3.89
C GLN A 224 18.22 -3.88 -4.70
N ARG A 225 17.22 -3.72 -5.58
CA ARG A 225 17.04 -2.48 -6.36
C ARG A 225 16.76 -1.26 -5.50
N ILE A 226 16.00 -1.43 -4.41
CA ILE A 226 15.79 -0.35 -3.44
C ILE A 226 17.12 -0.02 -2.75
N ASN A 227 17.85 -1.03 -2.26
CA ASN A 227 19.12 -0.86 -1.56
C ASN A 227 20.17 -0.14 -2.42
N GLU A 228 20.36 -0.54 -3.67
CA GLU A 228 21.32 0.09 -4.60
C GLU A 228 21.00 1.58 -4.82
N ARG A 229 19.72 1.92 -4.92
CA ARG A 229 19.29 3.31 -5.08
C ARG A 229 19.38 4.12 -3.80
N LEU A 230 19.19 3.49 -2.64
CA LEU A 230 19.42 4.15 -1.35
C LEU A 230 20.92 4.46 -1.17
N ASP A 231 21.82 3.57 -1.58
CA ASP A 231 23.26 3.82 -1.54
C ASP A 231 23.63 5.05 -2.40
N GLU A 232 23.06 5.19 -3.59
CA GLU A 232 23.28 6.34 -4.49
C GLU A 232 22.79 7.67 -3.91
N LEU A 233 21.74 7.66 -3.08
CA LEU A 233 21.10 8.86 -2.53
C LEU A 233 21.62 9.25 -1.15
N MET A 234 22.31 8.34 -0.45
CA MET A 234 22.89 8.57 0.87
C MET A 234 24.41 8.86 0.85
N LEU A 235 25.05 8.73 -0.31
CA LEU A 235 26.46 9.11 -0.57
C LEU A 235 26.57 10.53 -1.15
#